data_AF-A0A656GP01-F1
#
_entry.id   AF-A0A656GP01-F1
#
_cell.length_a   1.000
_cell.length_b   1.000
_cell.length_c   1.000
_cell.angle_alpha   90.00
_cell.angle_beta   90.00
_cell.angle_gamma   90.00
#
_symmetry.space_group_name_H-M   'P 1'
#
loop_
_entity.id
_entity.type
_entity.pdbx_description
1 polymer ?
#
loop_
_entity_poly.entity_id
_entity_poly.type
_entity_poly.pdbx_seq_one_letter_code
_entity_poly.pdbx_strand_id
1 'polypeptide(L)'
;TPVDYDFASGKSLSDYALEASTAFPFASAGFDGNVLRLVASDVAGGELIIHTDAGTQGIGLRLKVKNARGNATTGGDANALISNEYVDTTTVGNGALIISVRYGETFEFTGYSLING
;
A
#
# COMPACT_ATOMS: atom_id res chain seq x y z
N THR A 1 7.64 -18.33 -0.09
CA THR A 1 6.88 -18.16 -1.35
C THR A 1 6.15 -16.84 -1.28
N PRO A 2 6.19 -16.00 -2.32
CA PRO A 2 5.40 -14.78 -2.36
C PRO A 2 3.90 -15.09 -2.27
N VAL A 3 3.16 -14.25 -1.57
CA VAL A 3 1.69 -14.24 -1.60
C VAL A 3 1.27 -13.10 -2.52
N ASP A 4 0.54 -13.43 -3.58
CA ASP A 4 0.15 -12.49 -4.63
C ASP A 4 -1.31 -12.03 -4.49
N TYR A 5 -1.51 -10.73 -4.66
CA TYR A 5 -2.81 -10.06 -4.66
C TYR A 5 -2.96 -9.29 -5.96
N ASP A 6 -3.62 -9.89 -6.95
CA ASP A 6 -3.95 -9.22 -8.21
C ASP A 6 -5.35 -8.60 -8.13
N PHE A 7 -5.46 -7.32 -8.46
CA PHE A 7 -6.72 -6.62 -8.38
C PHE A 7 -7.65 -7.00 -9.55
N ALA A 8 -8.94 -7.09 -9.23
CA ALA A 8 -10.03 -7.41 -10.13
C ALA A 8 -11.10 -6.33 -10.08
N SER A 9 -11.78 -6.13 -11.21
CA SER A 9 -12.85 -5.15 -11.34
C SER A 9 -14.04 -5.43 -10.41
N GLY A 10 -14.68 -4.37 -9.91
CA GLY A 10 -15.85 -4.45 -9.04
C GLY A 10 -15.53 -4.83 -7.59
N LYS A 11 -14.24 -4.80 -7.22
CA LYS A 11 -13.77 -5.07 -5.86
C LYS A 11 -13.55 -3.79 -5.06
N SER A 12 -13.57 -3.94 -3.75
CA SER A 12 -13.36 -2.88 -2.76
C SER A 12 -12.01 -3.05 -2.06
N LEU A 13 -11.58 -2.04 -1.30
CA LEU A 13 -10.33 -2.12 -0.53
C LEU A 13 -10.34 -3.32 0.46
N SER A 14 -11.49 -3.54 1.12
CA SER A 14 -11.65 -4.63 2.09
C SER A 14 -11.56 -6.03 1.47
N ASP A 15 -11.83 -6.19 0.17
CA ASP A 15 -11.63 -7.48 -0.52
C ASP A 15 -10.14 -7.91 -0.54
N TYR A 16 -9.21 -6.97 -0.35
CA TYR A 16 -7.77 -7.20 -0.36
C TYR A 16 -7.11 -6.87 0.99
N ALA A 17 -7.91 -6.80 2.06
CA ALA A 17 -7.46 -6.40 3.40
C ALA A 17 -6.77 -5.01 3.41
N LEU A 18 -7.24 -4.10 2.55
CA LEU A 18 -6.75 -2.73 2.45
C LEU A 18 -7.69 -1.76 3.17
N GLU A 19 -7.13 -0.71 3.74
CA GLU A 19 -7.86 0.35 4.43
C GLU A 19 -7.20 1.70 4.17
N ALA A 20 -7.99 2.73 3.88
CA ALA A 20 -7.50 4.10 3.87
C ALA A 20 -7.43 4.65 5.31
N SER A 21 -6.29 5.20 5.71
CA SER A 21 -6.08 5.77 7.03
C SER A 21 -7.10 6.86 7.36
N THR A 22 -7.64 6.83 8.57
CA THR A 22 -8.52 7.91 9.07
C THR A 22 -7.74 9.10 9.60
N ALA A 23 -6.48 8.91 10.00
CA ALA A 23 -5.59 9.97 10.46
C ALA A 23 -4.96 10.75 9.29
N PHE A 24 -4.64 10.04 8.20
CA PHE A 24 -4.10 10.59 6.96
C PHE A 24 -4.98 10.18 5.78
N PRO A 25 -6.21 10.72 5.70
CA PRO A 25 -7.17 10.31 4.68
C PRO A 25 -6.75 10.80 3.29
N PHE A 26 -6.91 9.91 2.30
CA PHE A 26 -6.84 10.30 0.89
C PHE A 26 -7.99 11.25 0.52
N ALA A 27 -7.75 12.13 -0.45
CA ALA A 27 -8.82 12.88 -1.11
C ALA A 27 -9.75 11.92 -1.87
N SER A 28 -9.19 10.88 -2.48
CA SER A 28 -9.93 9.71 -2.96
C SER A 28 -9.05 8.46 -2.97
N ALA A 29 -9.63 7.32 -2.63
CA ALA A 29 -8.99 6.01 -2.76
C ALA A 29 -10.03 5.02 -3.29
N GLY A 30 -9.78 4.45 -4.45
CA GLY A 30 -10.76 3.58 -5.09
C GLY A 30 -10.25 2.89 -6.34
N PHE A 31 -11.02 1.91 -6.80
CA PHE A 31 -10.71 1.13 -7.98
C PHE A 31 -11.29 1.77 -9.24
N ASP A 32 -10.46 1.89 -10.27
CA ASP A 32 -10.85 2.10 -11.66
C ASP A 32 -10.52 0.82 -12.44
N GLY A 33 -11.55 -0.02 -12.68
CA GLY A 33 -11.34 -1.38 -13.15
C GLY A 33 -10.48 -2.19 -12.18
N ASN A 34 -9.31 -2.65 -12.64
CA ASN A 34 -8.33 -3.38 -11.85
C ASN A 34 -7.16 -2.51 -11.34
N VAL A 35 -7.25 -1.19 -11.46
CA VAL A 35 -6.24 -0.26 -10.95
C VAL A 35 -6.75 0.33 -9.64
N LEU A 36 -5.99 0.17 -8.55
CA LEU A 36 -6.20 0.96 -7.35
C LEU A 36 -5.55 2.32 -7.54
N ARG A 37 -6.35 3.38 -7.49
CA ARG A 37 -5.90 4.77 -7.56
C ARG A 37 -6.01 5.43 -6.19
N LEU A 38 -4.89 5.95 -5.71
CA LEU A 38 -4.75 6.68 -4.45
C LEU A 38 -4.42 8.15 -4.76
N VAL A 39 -5.34 9.05 -4.47
CA VAL A 39 -5.14 10.50 -4.65
C VAL A 39 -4.96 11.13 -3.27
N ALA A 40 -3.74 11.60 -3.00
CA ALA A 40 -3.39 12.23 -1.74
C ALA A 40 -4.11 13.56 -1.54
N SER A 41 -4.41 13.90 -0.29
CA SER A 41 -4.83 15.24 0.09
C SER A 41 -3.67 16.23 -0.04
N ASP A 42 -3.94 17.44 -0.52
CA ASP A 42 -2.96 18.53 -0.59
C ASP A 42 -2.45 19.01 0.78
N VAL A 43 -3.14 18.62 1.87
CA VAL A 43 -2.82 19.09 3.23
C VAL A 43 -1.97 18.09 4.01
N ALA A 44 -2.30 16.80 3.92
CA ALA A 44 -1.75 15.78 4.81
C ALA A 44 -1.16 14.57 4.07
N GLY A 45 -1.19 14.55 2.73
CA GLY A 45 -0.85 13.36 1.96
C GLY A 45 -1.98 12.34 2.00
N GLY A 46 -1.64 11.07 1.99
CA GLY A 46 -2.58 10.00 2.30
C GLY A 46 -1.88 8.68 2.57
N GLU A 47 -2.49 7.85 3.41
CA GLU A 47 -1.94 6.55 3.80
C GLU A 47 -2.90 5.41 3.52
N LEU A 48 -2.39 4.38 2.86
CA LEU A 48 -3.06 3.10 2.66
C LEU A 48 -2.43 2.08 3.63
N ILE A 49 -3.28 1.45 4.42
CA ILE A 49 -2.94 0.39 5.36
C ILE A 49 -3.22 -0.95 4.68
N ILE A 50 -2.24 -1.85 4.68
CA ILE A 50 -2.35 -3.24 4.23
C ILE A 50 -2.33 -4.11 5.48
N HIS A 51 -3.46 -4.69 5.83
CA HIS A 51 -3.55 -5.64 6.94
C HIS A 51 -2.95 -6.97 6.48
N THR A 52 -1.85 -7.38 7.11
CA THR A 52 -1.27 -8.71 6.88
C THR A 52 -1.80 -9.64 7.95
N ASP A 53 -2.05 -10.91 7.62
CA ASP A 53 -2.58 -11.87 8.59
C ASP A 53 -1.68 -11.88 9.84
N ALA A 54 -2.30 -11.52 10.97
CA ALA A 54 -1.64 -11.34 12.24
C ALA A 54 -0.84 -12.59 12.64
N GLY A 55 0.48 -12.54 12.48
CA GLY A 55 1.33 -13.70 12.79
C GLY A 55 2.83 -13.49 12.63
N THR A 56 3.28 -12.46 11.93
CA THR A 56 4.70 -12.17 11.68
C THR A 56 5.21 -11.03 12.56
N GLN A 57 4.94 -11.07 13.88
CA GLN A 57 5.66 -10.18 14.80
C GLN A 57 7.16 -10.48 14.69
N GLY A 58 7.94 -9.52 14.19
CA GLY A 58 9.40 -9.58 14.13
C GLY A 58 10.00 -10.16 12.85
N ILE A 59 9.18 -10.58 11.86
CA ILE A 59 9.68 -10.94 10.52
C ILE A 59 9.42 -9.72 9.63
N GLY A 60 10.49 -9.04 9.21
CA GLY A 60 10.38 -7.96 8.22
C GLY A 60 9.66 -8.48 6.98
N LEU A 61 8.82 -7.67 6.35
CA LEU A 61 8.12 -8.05 5.13
C LEU A 61 8.69 -7.28 3.96
N ARG A 62 8.75 -7.92 2.80
CA ARG A 62 9.02 -7.25 1.52
C ARG A 62 7.72 -7.06 0.78
N LEU A 63 7.45 -5.82 0.42
CA LEU A 63 6.31 -5.44 -0.41
C LEU A 63 6.79 -5.20 -1.84
N LYS A 64 6.11 -5.78 -2.83
CA LYS A 64 6.27 -5.41 -4.24
C LYS A 64 4.93 -5.10 -4.85
N VAL A 65 4.74 -3.87 -5.31
CA VAL A 65 3.57 -3.47 -6.10
C VAL A 65 3.72 -3.89 -7.56
N LYS A 66 2.60 -3.98 -8.28
CA LYS A 66 2.53 -4.36 -9.70
C LYS A 66 2.03 -3.19 -10.55
N ASN A 67 2.70 -2.94 -11.67
CA ASN A 67 2.41 -1.88 -12.64
C ASN A 67 2.23 -0.48 -12.01
N ALA A 68 3.03 -0.16 -11.00
CA ALA A 68 2.93 1.07 -10.26
C ALA A 68 3.25 2.31 -11.11
N ARG A 69 2.52 3.39 -10.86
CA ARG A 69 2.71 4.73 -11.44
C ARG A 69 2.60 5.78 -10.35
N GLY A 70 3.48 6.78 -10.39
CA GLY A 70 3.62 7.79 -9.34
C GLY A 70 4.61 7.39 -8.26
N ASN A 71 4.69 8.20 -7.20
CA ASN A 71 5.62 8.00 -6.09
C ASN A 71 4.86 7.71 -4.80
N ALA A 72 5.28 6.68 -4.09
CA ALA A 72 4.82 6.39 -2.74
C ALA A 72 5.98 5.81 -1.91
N THR A 73 5.91 5.95 -0.61
CA THR A 73 6.91 5.42 0.34
C THR A 73 6.26 4.46 1.31
N THR A 74 7.06 3.73 2.08
CA THR A 74 6.53 2.89 3.17
C THR A 74 6.50 3.71 4.47
N GLY A 75 5.45 3.54 5.29
CA GLY A 75 5.19 4.36 6.50
C GLY A 75 6.21 4.23 7.66
N GLY A 76 7.37 3.62 7.42
CA GLY A 76 8.49 3.56 8.36
C GLY A 76 9.80 4.16 7.82
N ASP A 77 9.93 4.35 6.50
CA ASP A 77 11.10 4.94 5.87
C ASP A 77 10.70 5.80 4.67
N ALA A 78 10.70 7.12 4.87
CA ALA A 78 10.38 8.10 3.84
C ALA A 78 11.37 8.10 2.64
N ASN A 79 12.45 7.32 2.70
CA ASN A 79 13.41 7.14 1.60
C ASN A 79 13.13 5.88 0.77
N ALA A 80 12.30 4.96 1.26
CA ALA A 80 12.01 3.70 0.61
C ALA A 80 10.89 3.87 -0.45
N LEU A 81 11.28 4.31 -1.65
CA LEU A 81 10.38 4.52 -2.79
C LEU A 81 9.80 3.19 -3.30
N ILE A 82 8.50 3.18 -3.59
CA ILE A 82 7.78 2.02 -4.11
C ILE A 82 7.69 2.12 -5.65
N SER A 83 8.40 1.24 -6.37
CA SER A 83 8.51 1.34 -7.84
C SER A 83 8.56 0.01 -8.64
N ASN A 84 7.58 -0.88 -8.47
CA ASN A 84 7.56 -2.23 -9.09
C ASN A 84 8.71 -3.16 -8.65
N GLU A 85 9.40 -2.82 -7.59
CA GLU A 85 10.47 -3.61 -6.96
C GLU A 85 10.07 -4.06 -5.55
N TYR A 86 10.85 -4.97 -4.96
CA TYR A 86 10.67 -5.32 -3.55
C TYR A 86 11.28 -4.23 -2.68
N VAL A 87 10.46 -3.68 -1.81
CA VAL A 87 10.87 -2.72 -0.78
C VAL A 87 10.78 -3.41 0.57
N ASP A 88 11.86 -3.36 1.34
CA ASP A 88 11.83 -3.82 2.74
C ASP A 88 10.90 -2.93 3.55
N THR A 89 10.02 -3.56 4.32
CA THR A 89 9.00 -2.87 5.09
C THR A 89 9.05 -3.33 6.54
N THR A 90 8.90 -2.37 7.44
CA THR A 90 8.69 -2.66 8.86
C THR A 90 7.21 -2.77 9.10
N THR A 91 6.74 -3.93 9.55
CA THR A 91 5.37 -4.05 10.04
C THR A 91 5.17 -3.12 11.23
N VAL A 92 4.21 -2.22 11.16
CA VAL A 92 3.77 -1.46 12.33
C VAL A 92 2.88 -2.36 13.20
N GLY A 93 2.73 -2.00 14.49
CA GLY A 93 2.02 -2.81 15.49
C GLY A 93 0.73 -3.45 14.97
N ASN A 94 0.49 -4.71 15.35
CA ASN A 94 -0.59 -5.60 14.86
C ASN A 94 -0.42 -6.15 13.42
N GLY A 95 0.75 -6.03 12.79
CA GLY A 95 1.01 -6.71 11.52
C GLY A 95 0.44 -6.00 10.30
N ALA A 96 0.50 -4.67 10.29
CA ALA A 96 0.09 -3.88 9.13
C ALA A 96 1.31 -3.27 8.41
N LEU A 97 1.19 -3.08 7.11
CA LEU A 97 2.10 -2.27 6.29
C LEU A 97 1.40 -0.97 5.91
N ILE A 98 2.17 0.10 5.73
CA ILE A 98 1.64 1.41 5.33
C ILE A 98 2.32 1.83 4.04
N ILE A 99 1.53 2.22 3.05
CA ILE A 99 1.95 2.96 1.86
C ILE A 99 1.53 4.41 2.05
N SER A 100 2.48 5.33 2.01
CA SER A 100 2.27 6.78 2.14
C SER A 100 2.47 7.45 0.78
N VAL A 101 1.49 8.25 0.35
CA VAL A 101 1.54 9.08 -0.85
C VAL A 101 1.68 10.53 -0.41
N ARG A 102 2.63 11.27 -1.00
CA ARG A 102 2.87 12.67 -0.63
C ARG A 102 1.71 13.56 -1.05
N TYR A 103 1.58 14.69 -0.35
CA TYR A 103 0.54 15.69 -0.61
C TYR A 103 0.51 16.12 -2.08
N GLY A 104 -0.69 16.21 -2.66
CA GLY A 104 -0.91 16.57 -4.06
C GLY A 104 -0.45 15.54 -5.10
N GLU A 105 0.10 14.40 -4.69
CA GLU A 105 0.50 13.33 -5.60
C GLU A 105 -0.60 12.28 -5.79
N THR A 106 -0.45 11.48 -6.85
CA THR A 106 -1.28 10.31 -7.12
C THR A 106 -0.38 9.08 -7.26
N PHE A 107 -0.82 7.97 -6.68
CA PHE A 107 -0.17 6.68 -6.83
C PHE A 107 -1.18 5.64 -7.31
N GLU A 108 -0.80 4.86 -8.32
CA GLU A 108 -1.65 3.84 -8.93
C GLU A 108 -0.90 2.52 -9.02
N PHE A 109 -1.59 1.40 -8.83
CA PHE A 109 -1.02 0.06 -9.01
C PHE A 109 -2.13 -0.99 -9.22
N THR A 110 -1.78 -2.14 -9.80
CA THR A 110 -2.74 -3.19 -10.19
C THR A 110 -2.73 -4.42 -9.30
N GLY A 111 -1.97 -4.37 -8.21
CA GLY A 111 -1.82 -5.48 -7.27
C GLY A 111 -0.49 -5.43 -6.53
N TYR A 112 -0.27 -6.36 -5.63
CA TYR A 112 0.96 -6.45 -4.86
C TYR A 112 1.34 -7.89 -4.51
N SER A 113 2.56 -8.08 -4.05
CA SER A 113 3.09 -9.33 -3.53
C SER A 113 3.73 -9.09 -2.17
N LEU A 114 3.49 -10.00 -1.23
CA LEU A 114 4.14 -10.02 0.08
C LEU A 114 5.10 -11.19 0.19
N ILE A 115 6.30 -10.95 0.73
CA ILE A 115 7.30 -11.99 1.03
C ILE A 115 7.84 -11.76 2.44
N ASN A 116 8.10 -12.84 3.18
CA ASN A 116 8.94 -12.78 4.36
C ASN A 116 10.35 -12.30 3.99
N GLY A 117 10.86 -11.29 4.70
CA GLY A 117 12.15 -10.64 4.51
C GLY A 117 13.34 -11.44 5.03
#